data_AF-A0A0P9EAS3-F1
#
_entry.id   AF-A0A0P9EAS3-F1
#
_cell.length_a   1.000
_cell.length_b   1.000
_cell.length_c   1.000
_cell.angle_alpha   90.00
_cell.angle_beta   90.00
_cell.angle_gamma   90.00
#
_symmetry.space_group_name_H-M   'P 1'
#
loop_
_entity.id
_entity.type
_entity.pdbx_description
1 polymer ?
#
loop_
_entity_poly.entity_id
_entity_poly.type
_entity_poly.pdbx_seq_one_letter_code
_entity_poly.pdbx_strand_id
1 'polypeptide(L)'
;MIENAAKLPEMKPVLVEHKELKLIGIPCIGLNDMGGKYRHAKEALLSSAKHLPHIVNPQIHYGLWPHGPSQSHPDTHVYILCMEVESYDGIPEWFLRLTVPAHRC
;
A
#
# COMPACT_ATOMS: atom_id res chain seq x y z
N MET A 1 8.04 -8.52 34.86
CA MET A 1 8.05 -7.12 34.39
C MET A 1 9.07 -7.02 33.27
N ILE A 2 8.64 -6.95 32.01
CA ILE A 2 9.52 -6.65 30.89
C ILE A 2 8.76 -5.71 29.96
N GLU A 3 8.95 -4.41 30.12
CA GLU A 3 8.67 -3.45 29.06
C GLU A 3 9.78 -2.42 29.08
N ASN A 4 10.81 -2.67 28.28
CA ASN A 4 11.69 -1.63 27.78
C ASN A 4 11.46 -1.59 26.27
N ALA A 5 10.30 -1.10 25.85
CA ALA A 5 10.08 -0.74 24.46
C ALA A 5 10.99 0.48 24.20
N ALA A 6 12.12 0.25 23.54
CA ALA A 6 13.03 1.31 23.15
C ALA A 6 12.23 2.38 22.41
N LYS A 7 12.08 3.56 23.01
CA LYS A 7 11.43 4.70 22.36
C LYS A 7 12.20 4.98 21.08
N LEU A 8 11.53 4.83 19.94
CA LEU A 8 12.10 5.22 18.65
C LEU A 8 12.48 6.71 18.71
N PRO A 9 13.60 7.11 18.10
CA PRO A 9 13.99 8.51 18.07
C PRO A 9 12.91 9.35 17.39
N GLU A 10 12.71 10.56 17.90
CA GLU A 10 11.78 11.51 17.30
C GLU A 10 12.19 11.82 15.86
N MET A 11 11.31 11.52 14.91
CA MET A 11 11.53 11.80 13.49
C MET A 11 11.02 13.20 13.16
N LYS A 12 11.85 14.01 12.50
CA LYS A 12 11.43 15.30 11.95
C LYS A 12 10.80 15.12 10.57
N PRO A 13 9.67 15.77 10.27
CA PRO A 13 9.11 15.74 8.93
C PRO A 13 10.11 16.38 7.96
N VAL A 14 10.27 15.75 6.80
CA VAL A 14 11.07 16.26 5.69
C VAL A 14 10.18 16.35 4.46
N LEU A 15 10.37 17.42 3.68
CA LEU A 15 9.68 17.57 2.41
C LEU A 15 10.38 16.69 1.37
N VAL A 16 9.62 15.84 0.69
CA VAL A 16 10.11 14.92 -0.33
C VAL A 16 9.39 15.19 -1.64
N GLU A 17 10.16 15.23 -2.74
CA GLU A 17 9.61 15.25 -4.08
C GLU A 17 9.54 13.84 -4.65
N HIS A 18 8.33 13.42 -5.00
CA HIS A 18 8.06 12.14 -5.64
C HIS A 18 7.75 12.35 -7.12
N LYS A 19 8.36 11.51 -7.97
CA LYS A 19 7.93 11.35 -9.35
C LYS A 19 6.56 10.66 -9.40
N GLU A 20 5.96 10.58 -10.58
CA GLU A 20 4.77 9.75 -10.78
C GLU A 20 5.07 8.30 -10.35
N LEU A 21 4.16 7.72 -9.59
CA LEU A 21 4.23 6.33 -9.14
C LEU A 21 3.13 5.53 -9.82
N LYS A 22 3.49 4.40 -10.44
CA LYS A 22 2.53 3.41 -10.88
C LYS A 22 2.49 2.29 -9.86
N LEU A 23 1.30 2.04 -9.32
CA LEU A 23 1.10 1.14 -8.20
C LEU A 23 0.11 0.04 -8.59
N ILE A 24 0.38 -1.16 -8.12
CA ILE A 24 -0.57 -2.28 -8.16
C ILE A 24 -0.93 -2.64 -6.72
N GLY A 25 -2.19 -2.89 -6.45
CA GLY A 25 -2.64 -3.07 -5.07
C GLY A 25 -3.82 -4.01 -4.89
N ILE A 26 -4.00 -4.40 -3.63
CA ILE A 26 -5.12 -5.23 -3.17
C ILE A 26 -5.95 -4.38 -2.19
N PRO A 27 -7.22 -4.08 -2.53
CA PRO A 27 -8.12 -3.37 -1.64
C PRO A 27 -8.51 -4.20 -0.41
N CYS A 28 -8.38 -3.60 0.76
CA CYS A 28 -8.89 -4.09 2.04
C CYS A 28 -10.10 -3.24 2.40
N ILE A 29 -11.30 -3.82 2.27
CA ILE A 29 -12.58 -3.12 2.44
C ILE A 29 -13.20 -3.50 3.78
N GLY A 30 -13.59 -2.51 4.58
CA GLY A 30 -14.32 -2.65 5.84
C GLY A 30 -13.40 -2.81 7.06
N LEU A 31 -13.70 -2.09 8.13
CA LEU A 31 -12.85 -1.96 9.33
C LEU A 31 -12.88 -3.16 10.27
N ASN A 32 -13.99 -3.91 10.34
CA ASN A 32 -14.21 -4.94 11.36
C ASN A 32 -13.16 -6.08 11.38
N ASP A 33 -12.44 -6.31 10.27
CA ASP A 33 -11.32 -7.25 10.18
C ASP A 33 -10.19 -6.68 9.28
N MET A 34 -9.83 -5.42 9.51
CA MET A 34 -8.77 -4.80 8.70
C MET A 34 -7.42 -5.51 8.90
N GLY A 35 -7.13 -5.99 10.11
CA GLY A 35 -5.88 -6.70 10.41
C GLY A 35 -5.71 -8.02 9.64
N GLY A 36 -6.78 -8.83 9.54
CA GLY A 36 -6.76 -10.06 8.75
C GLY A 36 -6.63 -9.78 7.25
N LYS A 37 -7.44 -8.85 6.73
CA LYS A 37 -7.39 -8.44 5.31
C LYS A 37 -6.02 -7.91 4.91
N TYR A 38 -5.42 -7.06 5.75
CA TYR A 38 -4.09 -6.51 5.50
C TYR A 38 -3.01 -7.59 5.50
N ARG A 39 -3.08 -8.56 6.43
CA ARG A 39 -2.16 -9.70 6.46
C ARG A 39 -2.25 -10.52 5.16
N HIS A 40 -3.46 -10.88 4.74
CA HIS A 40 -3.66 -11.63 3.50
C HIS A 40 -3.21 -10.85 2.26
N ALA A 41 -3.50 -9.54 2.20
CA ALA A 41 -3.05 -8.68 1.10
C ALA A 41 -1.51 -8.62 1.05
N LYS A 42 -0.84 -8.47 2.20
CA LYS A 42 0.63 -8.46 2.27
C LYS A 42 1.22 -9.78 1.81
N GLU A 43 0.70 -10.91 2.30
CA GLU A 43 1.18 -12.24 1.90
C GLU A 43 0.97 -12.49 0.40
N ALA A 44 -0.20 -12.10 -0.14
CA ALA A 44 -0.50 -12.20 -1.56
C ALA A 44 0.45 -11.35 -2.41
N LEU A 45 0.73 -10.10 -2.01
CA LEU A 45 1.67 -9.22 -2.71
C LEU A 45 3.10 -9.79 -2.67
N LEU A 46 3.59 -10.20 -1.49
CA LEU A 46 4.93 -10.77 -1.33
C LEU A 46 5.13 -12.07 -2.13
N SER A 47 4.11 -12.93 -2.15
CA SER A 47 4.13 -14.17 -2.94
C SER A 47 4.13 -13.86 -4.43
N SER A 48 3.24 -12.96 -4.87
CA SER A 48 3.10 -12.60 -6.28
C SER A 48 4.30 -11.84 -6.82
N ALA A 49 4.92 -10.97 -6.02
CA ALA A 49 6.04 -10.11 -6.42
C ALA A 49 7.20 -10.88 -7.06
N LYS A 50 7.41 -12.14 -6.68
CA LYS A 50 8.46 -13.01 -7.24
C LYS A 50 8.23 -13.40 -8.69
N HIS A 51 6.99 -13.26 -9.16
CA HIS A 51 6.53 -13.71 -10.47
C HIS A 51 5.98 -12.56 -11.32
N LEU A 52 5.80 -11.38 -10.73
CA LEU A 52 5.30 -10.20 -11.45
C LEU A 52 6.45 -9.48 -12.15
N PRO A 53 6.25 -9.06 -13.41
CA PRO A 53 7.22 -8.24 -14.11
C PRO A 53 7.23 -6.81 -13.54
N HIS A 54 8.30 -6.07 -13.83
CA HIS A 54 8.39 -4.62 -13.61
C HIS A 54 8.29 -4.13 -12.15
N ILE A 55 8.37 -5.02 -11.15
CA ILE A 55 8.39 -4.60 -9.74
C ILE A 55 9.65 -3.77 -9.46
N VAL A 56 9.47 -2.54 -8.98
CA VAL A 56 10.59 -1.62 -8.69
C VAL A 56 11.35 -2.08 -7.44
N ASN A 57 10.63 -2.33 -6.34
CA ASN A 57 11.21 -2.86 -5.12
C ASN A 57 10.18 -3.68 -4.32
N PRO A 58 10.32 -5.01 -4.25
CA PRO A 58 9.35 -5.87 -3.57
C PRO A 58 9.36 -5.76 -2.03
N GLN A 59 10.34 -5.06 -1.45
CA GLN A 59 10.42 -4.84 0.00
C GLN A 59 9.62 -3.62 0.44
N ILE A 60 9.34 -2.68 -0.47
CA ILE A 60 8.62 -1.45 -0.17
C ILE A 60 7.15 -1.67 -0.51
N HIS A 61 6.29 -1.43 0.47
CA HIS A 61 4.85 -1.46 0.31
C HIS A 61 4.28 -0.08 0.59
N TYR A 62 3.36 0.35 -0.26
CA TYR A 62 2.67 1.61 -0.12
C TYR A 62 1.27 1.40 0.45
N GLY A 63 0.90 2.25 1.39
CA GLY A 63 -0.44 2.35 1.93
C GLY A 63 -1.18 3.49 1.24
N LEU A 64 -2.27 3.19 0.54
CA LEU A 64 -3.13 4.22 -0.02
C LEU A 64 -4.48 4.26 0.68
N TRP A 65 -4.86 5.46 1.06
CA TRP A 65 -6.17 5.78 1.59
C TRP A 65 -6.87 6.71 0.61
N PRO A 66 -7.76 6.20 -0.26
CA PRO A 66 -8.41 7.02 -1.27
C PRO A 66 -9.44 7.94 -0.62
N HIS A 67 -9.49 9.20 -1.07
CA HIS A 67 -10.53 10.13 -0.66
C HIS A 67 -11.85 9.81 -1.36
N GLY A 68 -12.92 9.59 -0.61
CA GLY A 68 -14.24 9.35 -1.19
C GLY A 68 -15.31 8.98 -0.16
N PRO A 69 -16.59 8.88 -0.57
CA PRO A 69 -17.71 8.59 0.33
C PRO A 69 -17.59 7.25 1.06
N SER A 70 -16.88 6.29 0.46
CA SER A 70 -16.63 4.98 1.09
C SER A 70 -15.89 5.10 2.43
N GLN A 71 -15.15 6.18 2.65
CA GLN A 71 -14.33 6.35 3.85
C GLN A 71 -15.10 6.78 5.08
N SER A 72 -16.32 7.32 4.92
CA SER A 72 -17.14 7.78 6.05
C SER A 72 -17.93 6.67 6.74
N HIS A 73 -17.95 5.45 6.16
CA HIS A 73 -18.66 4.31 6.74
C HIS A 73 -17.70 3.15 7.04
N PRO A 74 -17.75 2.56 8.26
CA PRO A 74 -16.86 1.47 8.64
C PRO A 74 -16.89 0.25 7.73
N ASP A 75 -18.04 -0.11 7.16
CA ASP A 75 -18.18 -1.31 6.32
C ASP A 75 -17.65 -1.10 4.90
N THR A 76 -17.61 0.14 4.43
CA THR A 76 -17.13 0.49 3.09
C THR A 76 -15.74 1.12 3.10
N HIS A 77 -15.17 1.40 4.26
CA HIS A 77 -13.86 2.02 4.39
C HIS A 77 -12.81 1.23 3.62
N VAL A 78 -12.00 1.90 2.80
CA VAL A 78 -11.03 1.22 1.93
C VAL A 78 -9.63 1.65 2.27
N TYR A 79 -8.78 0.67 2.55
CA TYR A 79 -7.34 0.82 2.54
C TYR A 79 -6.76 -0.04 1.42
N ILE A 80 -5.79 0.45 0.66
CA ILE A 80 -5.21 -0.28 -0.46
C ILE A 80 -3.73 -0.50 -0.18
N LEU A 81 -3.32 -1.76 -0.02
CA LEU A 81 -1.92 -2.11 0.09
C LEU A 81 -1.35 -2.32 -1.30
N CYS A 82 -0.25 -1.63 -1.62
CA CYS A 82 0.29 -1.56 -2.97
C CYS A 82 1.79 -1.86 -3.03
N MET A 83 2.26 -2.19 -4.23
CA MET A 83 3.67 -2.19 -4.64
C MET A 83 3.84 -1.34 -5.89
N GLU A 84 5.04 -0.81 -6.09
CA GLU A 84 5.40 -0.01 -7.26
C GLU A 84 5.86 -0.86 -8.44
N VAL A 85 5.40 -0.49 -9.63
CA VAL A 85 5.78 -1.09 -10.90
C VAL A 85 6.24 -0.04 -11.89
N GLU A 86 7.16 -0.39 -12.80
CA GLU A 86 7.58 0.52 -13.88
C GLU A 86 6.51 0.64 -14.98
N SER A 87 5.78 -0.44 -15.23
CA SER A 87 4.69 -0.56 -16.21
C SER A 87 3.58 -1.49 -15.71
N TYR A 88 2.38 -1.33 -16.25
CA TYR A 88 1.26 -2.25 -16.04
C TYR A 88 1.26 -3.44 -17.01
N ASP A 89 2.19 -3.45 -17.97
CA ASP A 89 2.29 -4.52 -18.97
C ASP A 89 2.57 -5.87 -18.29
N GLY A 90 1.79 -6.90 -18.65
CA GLY A 90 1.92 -8.23 -18.05
C GLY A 90 1.46 -8.33 -16.58
N ILE A 91 0.94 -7.26 -15.98
CA ILE A 91 0.33 -7.30 -14.65
C ILE A 91 -1.09 -7.90 -14.75
N PRO A 92 -1.44 -8.93 -13.97
CA PRO A 92 -2.79 -9.48 -13.93
C PRO A 92 -3.87 -8.45 -13.60
N GLU A 93 -5.04 -8.57 -14.24
CA GLU A 93 -6.14 -7.60 -14.11
C GLU A 93 -6.84 -7.58 -12.74
N TRP A 94 -6.64 -8.61 -11.93
CA TRP A 94 -7.22 -8.67 -10.58
C TRP A 94 -6.53 -7.73 -9.59
N PHE A 95 -5.35 -7.20 -9.92
CA PHE A 95 -4.75 -6.11 -9.17
C PHE A 95 -5.42 -4.79 -9.51
N LEU A 96 -5.73 -4.00 -8.48
CA LEU A 96 -6.09 -2.61 -8.68
C LEU A 96 -4.86 -1.84 -9.17
N ARG A 97 -4.99 -1.15 -10.30
CA ARG A 97 -3.93 -0.30 -10.89
C ARG A 97 -4.19 1.15 -10.52
N LEU A 98 -3.18 1.83 -9.98
CA LEU A 98 -3.28 3.20 -9.47
C LEU A 98 -2.07 4.01 -9.89
N THR A 99 -2.30 5.12 -10.58
CA THR A 99 -1.24 6.08 -10.88
C THR A 99 -1.34 7.25 -9.92
N VAL A 100 -0.32 7.43 -9.08
CA VAL A 100 -0.19 8.59 -8.19
C VAL A 100 0.62 9.65 -8.95
N PRO A 101 0.08 10.84 -9.20
CA PRO A 101 0.80 11.87 -9.92
C PRO A 101 2.06 12.30 -9.13
N ALA A 102 3.03 12.87 -9.86
CA ALA A 102 4.18 13.50 -9.22
C ALA A 102 3.68 14.55 -8.20
N HIS A 103 4.26 14.51 -7.01
CA HIS A 103 3.80 15.34 -5.90
C HIS A 103 4.95 15.66 -4.94
N ARG A 104 4.69 16.63 -4.08
CA ARG A 104 5.57 16.99 -2.98
C ARG A 104 4.79 16.80 -1.68
N CYS A 105 5.33 16.02 -0.75
CA CYS A 105 4.72 15.74 0.54
C CYS A 105 5.72 15.93 1.69
#